data_AF-A0A9W7D6G7-F1
#
_entry.id   AF-A0A9W7D6G7-F1
#
_cell.length_a   1.000
_cell.length_b   1.000
_cell.length_c   1.000
_cell.angle_alpha   90.00
_cell.angle_beta   90.00
_cell.angle_gamma   90.00
#
_symmetry.space_group_name_H-M   'P 1'
#
loop_
_entity.id
_entity.type
_entity.pdbx_description
1 polymer ?
#
loop_
_entity_poly.entity_id
_entity_poly.type
_entity_poly.pdbx_seq_one_letter_code
_entity_poly.pdbx_strand_id
1 'polypeptide(L)'
;MSELPGYVRGRAELFKDSIPSDADYYVARVRFESIDIKRHFPLLSFHVDGSRNFTNDIVGRTMIVCKQALEDIECFQQAKYTVIEGVYRNEGFNGQITKTIRKMFDARLKYKAEGNPLQNVLKLMMNSSYGKLLMKPIVKKKVFVSGGQHKIEEYTRNNIHKMIARTPISDKLALFEEPKALTDHFSPIHLGIQILDSSKHIMNRVMCLAEDINANISYQDTDSMHIDYDAVPHLADAYKSAYDKELIGKDMGQFHVDFDLHGSAGNIYAKESIFLGKKSYLDVLDCDGNDAPGLHIRMKGIPSKLIEEDAYNTYLDLYNGESMSFDLSELCSININSKTQTVSKRSNFTRRVSFM
;
A
#
# COMPACT_ATOMS: atom_id res chain seq x y z
N MET A 1 -9.41 9.06 4.68
CA MET A 1 -10.52 10.00 4.40
C MET A 1 -11.17 10.52 5.66
N SER A 2 -11.27 9.71 6.72
CA SER A 2 -11.73 10.14 8.04
C SER A 2 -10.98 11.37 8.58
N GLU A 3 -9.67 11.45 8.32
CA GLU A 3 -8.78 12.52 8.81
C GLU A 3 -8.35 13.51 7.71
N LEU A 4 -8.82 13.35 6.47
CA LEU A 4 -8.43 14.26 5.38
C LEU A 4 -9.48 15.39 5.29
N PRO A 5 -9.09 16.68 5.37
CA PRO A 5 -10.04 17.79 5.23
C PRO A 5 -10.64 17.89 3.81
N GLY A 6 -9.90 17.43 2.82
CA GLY A 6 -10.27 17.45 1.41
C GLY A 6 -9.02 17.52 0.54
N TYR A 7 -9.20 17.84 -0.74
CA TYR A 7 -8.08 18.15 -1.62
C TYR A 7 -7.71 19.62 -1.51
N VAL A 8 -6.45 19.91 -1.20
CA VAL A 8 -5.95 21.29 -1.16
C VAL A 8 -6.26 22.03 -2.47
N ARG A 9 -6.65 23.30 -2.34
CA ARG A 9 -6.92 24.21 -3.45
C ARG A 9 -5.76 25.17 -3.68
N GLY A 10 -5.84 25.88 -4.79
CA GLY A 10 -4.91 26.96 -5.10
C GLY A 10 -3.65 26.55 -5.85
N ARG A 11 -3.00 27.57 -6.36
CA ARG A 11 -1.73 27.43 -7.07
C ARG A 11 -0.61 27.16 -6.07
N ALA A 12 0.33 26.31 -6.44
CA ALA A 12 1.53 26.13 -5.64
C ALA A 12 2.39 27.40 -5.69
N GLU A 13 2.74 27.91 -4.52
CA GLU A 13 3.67 29.03 -4.35
C GLU A 13 4.98 28.53 -3.73
N LEU A 14 6.09 29.18 -4.07
CA LEU A 14 7.41 28.82 -3.57
C LEU A 14 7.67 29.53 -2.24
N PHE A 15 8.33 28.84 -1.32
CA PHE A 15 8.91 29.44 -0.12
C PHE A 15 10.36 28.99 0.07
N LYS A 16 11.11 29.76 0.86
CA LYS A 16 12.49 29.46 1.28
C LYS A 16 12.62 29.68 2.78
N ASP A 17 13.50 28.93 3.41
CA ASP A 17 13.96 29.04 4.80
C ASP A 17 12.90 28.82 5.91
N SER A 18 11.64 29.17 5.66
CA SER A 18 10.53 28.98 6.60
C SER A 18 9.24 28.63 5.87
N ILE A 19 8.47 27.69 6.42
CA ILE A 19 7.12 27.37 5.94
C ILE A 19 6.19 28.53 6.30
N PRO A 20 5.39 29.07 5.36
CA PRO A 20 4.44 30.13 5.65
C PRO A 20 3.40 29.71 6.71
N SER A 21 3.11 30.60 7.65
CA SER A 21 2.18 30.30 8.77
C SER A 21 0.73 30.08 8.34
N ASP A 22 0.36 30.60 7.17
CA ASP A 22 -0.95 30.45 6.54
C ASP A 22 -1.02 29.23 5.59
N ALA A 23 0.03 28.39 5.54
CA ALA A 23 0.04 27.22 4.67
C ALA A 23 -0.95 26.13 5.12
N ASP A 24 -1.99 25.90 4.31
CA ASP A 24 -2.90 24.77 4.46
C ASP A 24 -2.20 23.44 4.19
N TYR A 25 -1.36 23.38 3.16
CA TYR A 25 -0.56 22.21 2.81
C TYR A 25 0.76 22.64 2.16
N TYR A 26 1.81 21.87 2.44
CA TYR A 26 3.12 22.09 1.85
C TYR A 26 3.86 20.79 1.55
N VAL A 27 4.82 20.91 0.64
CA VAL A 27 5.88 19.93 0.42
C VAL A 27 7.19 20.68 0.62
N ALA A 28 7.94 20.29 1.65
CA ALA A 28 9.15 20.95 2.08
C ALA A 28 10.36 20.05 1.87
N ARG A 29 11.47 20.65 1.45
CA ARG A 29 12.80 20.08 1.53
C ARG A 29 13.40 20.53 2.86
N VAL A 30 13.66 19.58 3.75
CA VAL A 30 14.17 19.84 5.11
C VAL A 30 15.43 19.04 5.37
N ARG A 31 16.29 19.55 6.25
CA ARG A 31 17.43 18.82 6.82
C ARG A 31 17.12 18.47 8.26
N PHE A 32 17.20 17.20 8.63
CA PHE A 32 17.00 16.78 10.02
C PHE A 32 18.26 17.00 10.84
N GLU A 33 18.13 17.63 12.00
CA GLU A 33 19.24 17.98 12.89
C GLU A 33 19.29 17.08 14.13
N SER A 34 18.13 16.66 14.65
CA SER A 34 18.03 15.67 15.74
C SER A 34 16.78 14.83 15.63
N ILE A 35 16.80 13.70 16.33
CA ILE A 35 15.64 12.84 16.57
C ILE A 35 15.75 12.31 17.99
N ASP A 36 14.81 12.68 18.86
CA ASP A 36 14.96 12.45 20.29
C ASP A 36 14.29 11.12 20.70
N ILE A 37 13.24 10.68 19.98
CA ILE A 37 12.62 9.37 20.17
C ILE A 37 12.91 8.45 18.96
N LYS A 38 13.64 7.37 19.23
CA LYS A 38 13.90 6.31 18.27
C LYS A 38 12.81 5.24 18.36
N ARG A 39 11.82 5.34 17.48
CA ARG A 39 10.70 4.40 17.41
C ARG A 39 11.17 3.03 16.95
N HIS A 40 10.61 1.96 17.51
CA HIS A 40 10.80 0.60 17.01
C HIS A 40 10.36 0.50 15.54
N PHE A 41 9.30 1.25 15.18
CA PHE A 41 8.84 1.43 13.80
C PHE A 41 9.19 2.84 13.30
N PRO A 42 10.25 3.01 12.48
CA PRO A 42 10.62 4.33 11.99
C PRO A 42 9.56 4.90 11.06
N LEU A 43 9.29 6.21 11.17
CA LEU A 43 8.21 6.85 10.41
C LEU A 43 8.62 7.29 9.00
N LEU A 44 9.92 7.54 8.81
CA LEU A 44 10.48 7.95 7.52
C LEU A 44 11.31 6.85 6.87
N SER A 45 11.41 6.97 5.55
CA SER A 45 12.16 6.05 4.73
C SER A 45 12.79 6.72 3.52
N PHE A 46 13.90 6.16 3.06
CA PHE A 46 14.52 6.53 1.80
C PHE A 46 14.71 5.29 0.92
N HIS A 47 14.85 5.51 -0.38
CA HIS A 47 15.15 4.42 -1.30
C HIS A 47 16.66 4.19 -1.36
N VAL A 48 17.08 2.94 -1.20
CA VAL A 48 18.46 2.47 -1.39
C VAL A 48 18.40 1.16 -2.16
N ASP A 49 19.22 1.02 -3.20
CA ASP A 49 19.37 -0.22 -3.97
C ASP A 49 18.04 -0.84 -4.46
N GLY A 50 17.12 0.00 -4.92
CA GLY A 50 15.80 -0.44 -5.41
C GLY A 50 14.82 -0.87 -4.33
N SER A 51 15.19 -0.76 -3.04
CA SER A 51 14.35 -1.07 -1.89
C SER A 51 14.01 0.19 -1.09
N ARG A 52 12.86 0.19 -0.42
CA ARG A 52 12.49 1.25 0.53
C ARG A 52 12.91 0.81 1.92
N ASN A 53 13.76 1.60 2.56
CA ASN A 53 14.30 1.33 3.90
C ASN A 53 13.76 2.36 4.89
N PHE A 54 13.00 1.89 5.86
CA PHE A 54 12.54 2.68 7.00
C PHE A 54 13.64 2.66 8.07
N THR A 55 13.99 3.82 8.60
CA THR A 55 15.07 3.95 9.59
C THR A 55 14.94 5.23 10.40
N ASN A 56 15.44 5.20 11.63
CA ASN A 56 15.61 6.37 12.49
C ASN A 56 16.88 7.17 12.14
N ASP A 57 17.78 6.62 11.31
CA ASP A 57 19.09 7.20 10.97
C ASP A 57 18.96 8.27 9.86
N ILE A 58 18.20 9.31 10.16
CA ILE A 58 17.89 10.41 9.26
C ILE A 58 18.61 11.72 9.60
N VAL A 59 19.26 11.81 10.75
CA VAL A 59 20.01 13.01 11.19
C VAL A 59 21.10 13.35 10.17
N GLY A 60 21.20 14.63 9.82
CA GLY A 60 22.09 15.16 8.79
C GLY A 60 21.59 14.96 7.35
N ARG A 61 20.52 14.19 7.13
CA ARG A 61 19.96 13.96 5.78
C ARG A 61 19.02 15.09 5.38
N THR A 62 19.06 15.42 4.08
CA THR A 62 18.07 16.28 3.44
C THR A 62 16.98 15.41 2.80
N MET A 63 15.72 15.67 3.12
CA MET A 63 14.58 14.90 2.63
C MET A 63 13.47 15.82 2.12
N ILE A 64 12.72 15.33 1.13
CA ILE A 64 11.48 15.99 0.68
C ILE A 64 10.34 15.31 1.40
N VAL A 65 9.63 16.08 2.22
CA VAL A 65 8.56 15.63 3.10
C VAL A 65 7.33 16.51 2.91
N CYS A 66 6.17 15.92 3.05
CA CYS A 66 4.91 16.65 2.99
C CYS A 66 4.45 17.01 4.40
N LYS A 67 3.51 17.96 4.49
CA LYS A 67 2.98 18.50 5.76
C LYS A 67 2.80 17.45 6.86
N GLN A 68 1.89 16.51 6.65
CA GLN A 68 1.55 15.53 7.68
C GLN A 68 2.74 14.64 8.08
N ALA A 69 3.60 14.23 7.15
CA ALA A 69 4.76 13.40 7.47
C ALA A 69 5.81 14.18 8.29
N LEU A 70 5.93 15.49 8.07
CA LEU A 70 6.81 16.36 8.84
C LEU A 70 6.25 16.63 10.25
N GLU A 71 4.95 16.89 10.34
CA GLU A 71 4.25 17.05 11.62
C GLU A 71 4.29 15.76 12.45
N ASP A 72 4.13 14.58 11.81
CA ASP A 72 4.20 13.29 12.48
C ASP A 72 5.58 13.02 13.08
N ILE A 73 6.66 13.31 12.35
CA ILE A 73 7.99 13.04 12.88
C ILE A 73 8.38 14.04 13.98
N GLU A 74 7.90 15.28 13.89
CA GLU A 74 8.03 16.27 14.96
C GLU A 74 7.26 15.82 16.21
N CYS A 75 6.02 15.36 16.05
CA CYS A 75 5.16 14.94 17.16
C CYS A 75 5.62 13.62 17.80
N PHE A 76 5.78 12.57 17.00
CA PHE A 76 6.00 11.21 17.50
C PHE A 76 7.46 10.86 17.69
N GLN A 77 8.39 11.52 16.99
CA GLN A 77 9.83 11.28 17.13
C GLN A 77 10.60 12.45 17.72
N GLN A 78 9.93 13.57 18.03
CA GLN A 78 10.55 14.79 18.54
C GLN A 78 11.73 15.24 17.66
N ALA A 79 11.58 15.11 16.35
CA ALA A 79 12.63 15.48 15.41
C ALA A 79 12.72 17.00 15.24
N LYS A 80 13.96 17.51 15.20
CA LYS A 80 14.24 18.90 14.86
C LYS A 80 14.79 18.97 13.44
N TYR A 81 14.40 20.01 12.71
CA TYR A 81 14.79 20.16 11.32
C TYR A 81 14.97 21.62 10.92
N THR A 82 15.81 21.83 9.91
CA THR A 82 15.96 23.11 9.21
C THR A 82 15.21 23.05 7.89
N VAL A 83 14.30 24.00 7.68
CA VAL A 83 13.59 24.15 6.40
C VAL A 83 14.53 24.79 5.39
N ILE A 84 14.61 24.23 4.18
CA ILE A 84 15.44 24.76 3.09
C ILE A 84 14.55 25.55 2.12
N GLU A 85 13.58 24.87 1.53
CA GLU A 85 12.64 25.44 0.56
C GLU A 85 11.47 24.50 0.35
N GLY A 86 10.46 24.95 -0.37
CA GLY A 86 9.38 24.07 -0.79
C GLY A 86 8.31 24.78 -1.57
N VAL A 87 7.19 24.08 -1.69
CA VAL A 87 5.96 24.63 -2.25
C VAL A 87 4.83 24.52 -1.25
N TYR A 88 4.00 25.55 -1.16
CA TYR A 88 2.83 25.58 -0.29
C TYR A 88 1.58 26.04 -1.04
N ARG A 89 0.44 25.88 -0.38
CA ARG A 89 -0.89 26.34 -0.79
C ARG A 89 -1.65 26.80 0.46
N ASN A 90 -2.45 27.83 0.32
CA ASN A 90 -3.18 28.52 1.40
C ASN A 90 -4.62 28.92 1.00
N GLU A 91 -5.20 28.28 -0.03
CA GLU A 91 -6.58 28.56 -0.50
C GLU A 91 -7.62 27.57 0.07
N GLY A 92 -7.32 26.90 1.17
CA GLY A 92 -8.15 25.90 1.84
C GLY A 92 -8.31 24.60 1.08
N PHE A 93 -9.37 23.85 1.41
CA PHE A 93 -9.60 22.49 0.90
C PHE A 93 -10.94 22.34 0.19
N ASN A 94 -10.98 21.48 -0.83
CA ASN A 94 -12.18 20.97 -1.47
C ASN A 94 -12.57 19.61 -0.85
N GLY A 95 -13.58 19.63 0.02
CA GLY A 95 -14.13 18.44 0.68
C GLY A 95 -15.05 17.56 -0.19
N GLN A 96 -15.22 17.79 -1.49
CA GLN A 96 -16.13 16.98 -2.31
C GLN A 96 -15.75 15.49 -2.31
N ILE A 97 -14.45 15.20 -2.28
CA ILE A 97 -13.98 13.83 -2.25
C ILE A 97 -14.30 13.12 -0.93
N THR A 98 -14.18 13.81 0.21
CA THR A 98 -14.48 13.22 1.52
C THR A 98 -15.96 12.88 1.63
N LYS A 99 -16.83 13.79 1.15
CA LYS A 99 -18.28 13.55 1.02
C LYS A 99 -18.61 12.37 0.11
N THR A 100 -17.95 12.28 -1.05
CA THR A 100 -18.17 11.18 -2.00
C THR A 100 -17.77 9.83 -1.40
N ILE A 101 -16.59 9.76 -0.77
CA ILE A 101 -16.10 8.53 -0.15
C ILE A 101 -16.97 8.12 1.03
N ARG A 102 -17.42 9.07 1.87
CA ARG A 102 -18.37 8.78 2.96
C ARG A 102 -19.66 8.15 2.43
N LYS A 103 -20.27 8.73 1.38
CA LYS A 103 -21.46 8.13 0.74
C LYS A 103 -21.21 6.71 0.22
N MET A 104 -20.06 6.46 -0.43
CA MET A 104 -19.71 5.12 -0.91
C MET A 104 -19.48 4.13 0.23
N PHE A 105 -18.88 4.58 1.33
CA PHE A 105 -18.64 3.79 2.52
C PHE A 105 -19.95 3.41 3.21
N ASP A 106 -20.88 4.36 3.40
CA ASP A 106 -22.17 4.11 4.02
C ASP A 106 -23.01 3.13 3.19
N ALA A 107 -23.01 3.30 1.86
CA ALA A 107 -23.63 2.35 0.95
C ALA A 107 -22.96 0.96 1.05
N ARG A 108 -21.63 0.91 1.19
CA ARG A 108 -20.90 -0.34 1.36
C ARG A 108 -21.28 -1.05 2.66
N LEU A 109 -21.44 -0.33 3.76
CA LEU A 109 -21.88 -0.91 5.04
C LEU A 109 -23.26 -1.56 4.90
N LYS A 110 -24.20 -0.88 4.24
CA LYS A 110 -25.53 -1.43 3.94
C LYS A 110 -25.43 -2.73 3.14
N TYR A 111 -24.73 -2.72 2.01
CA TYR A 111 -24.60 -3.91 1.16
C TYR A 111 -23.83 -5.04 1.83
N LYS A 112 -22.85 -4.74 2.70
CA LYS A 112 -22.13 -5.75 3.47
C LYS A 112 -23.08 -6.46 4.45
N ALA A 113 -23.97 -5.72 5.12
CA ALA A 113 -24.96 -6.31 6.03
C ALA A 113 -25.98 -7.20 5.29
N GLU A 114 -26.28 -6.90 4.03
CA GLU A 114 -27.16 -7.70 3.16
C GLU A 114 -26.46 -8.92 2.53
N GLY A 115 -25.15 -9.13 2.78
CA GLY A 115 -24.37 -10.16 2.08
C GLY A 115 -24.22 -9.91 0.57
N ASN A 116 -24.47 -8.68 0.11
CA ASN A 116 -24.55 -8.33 -1.30
C ASN A 116 -23.14 -8.13 -1.91
N PRO A 117 -22.79 -8.82 -3.01
CA PRO A 117 -21.48 -8.70 -3.68
C PRO A 117 -21.11 -7.27 -4.10
N LEU A 118 -22.06 -6.36 -4.27
CA LEU A 118 -21.81 -4.94 -4.58
C LEU A 118 -20.88 -4.25 -3.58
N GLN A 119 -20.81 -4.72 -2.33
CA GLN A 119 -19.85 -4.19 -1.34
C GLN A 119 -18.40 -4.29 -1.84
N ASN A 120 -18.06 -5.33 -2.61
CA ASN A 120 -16.73 -5.51 -3.19
C ASN A 120 -16.44 -4.49 -4.29
N VAL A 121 -17.43 -4.16 -5.11
CA VAL A 121 -17.30 -3.13 -6.16
C VAL A 121 -17.08 -1.77 -5.52
N LEU A 122 -17.84 -1.43 -4.47
CA LEU A 122 -17.66 -0.19 -3.72
C LEU A 122 -16.27 -0.12 -3.05
N LYS A 123 -15.82 -1.22 -2.41
CA LYS A 123 -14.46 -1.34 -1.85
C LYS A 123 -13.40 -1.07 -2.92
N LEU A 124 -13.53 -1.70 -4.09
CA LEU A 124 -12.58 -1.55 -5.19
C LEU A 124 -12.54 -0.11 -5.73
N MET A 125 -13.70 0.54 -5.91
CA MET A 125 -13.76 1.92 -6.37
C MET A 125 -13.11 2.88 -5.37
N MET A 126 -13.39 2.72 -4.08
CA MET A 126 -12.76 3.50 -3.01
C MET A 126 -11.24 3.34 -3.04
N ASN A 127 -10.74 2.11 -3.10
CA ASN A 127 -9.30 1.81 -3.11
C ASN A 127 -8.61 2.24 -4.42
N SER A 128 -9.30 2.20 -5.55
CA SER A 128 -8.71 2.57 -6.86
C SER A 128 -8.64 4.07 -7.09
N SER A 129 -9.47 4.85 -6.38
CA SER A 129 -9.62 6.29 -6.61
C SER A 129 -8.32 7.08 -6.41
N TYR A 130 -7.57 6.82 -5.33
CA TYR A 130 -6.32 7.51 -5.05
C TYR A 130 -5.21 7.12 -6.05
N GLY A 131 -5.20 5.87 -6.51
CA GLY A 131 -4.22 5.37 -7.48
C GLY A 131 -4.28 6.12 -8.81
N LYS A 132 -5.45 6.65 -9.19
CA LYS A 132 -5.61 7.50 -10.39
C LYS A 132 -4.89 8.84 -10.28
N LEU A 133 -4.68 9.35 -9.07
CA LEU A 133 -3.95 10.60 -8.82
C LEU A 133 -2.42 10.40 -8.92
N LEU A 134 -1.96 9.15 -8.78
CA LEU A 134 -0.54 8.78 -8.70
C LEU A 134 -0.02 8.11 -9.98
N MET A 135 -0.77 8.19 -11.08
CA MET A 135 -0.37 7.53 -12.32
C MET A 135 0.91 8.14 -12.88
N LYS A 136 1.88 7.27 -13.16
CA LYS A 136 3.08 7.64 -13.92
C LYS A 136 2.70 7.95 -15.38
N PRO A 137 3.45 8.84 -16.05
CA PRO A 137 3.24 9.08 -17.47
C PRO A 137 3.40 7.80 -18.28
N ILE A 138 2.46 7.58 -19.20
CA ILE A 138 2.55 6.51 -20.19
C ILE A 138 3.45 7.03 -21.32
N VAL A 139 4.70 6.59 -21.34
CA VAL A 139 5.73 7.01 -22.32
C VAL A 139 5.71 6.21 -23.62
N LYS A 140 5.00 5.08 -23.64
CA LYS A 140 4.89 4.19 -24.81
C LYS A 140 3.43 3.87 -25.07
N LYS A 141 3.03 3.88 -26.34
CA LYS A 141 1.73 3.38 -26.78
C LYS A 141 1.92 2.11 -27.62
N LYS A 142 0.91 1.24 -27.56
CA LYS A 142 0.84 -0.01 -28.31
C LYS A 142 -0.22 0.14 -29.39
N VAL A 143 0.15 -0.07 -30.65
CA VAL A 143 -0.74 0.01 -31.81
C VAL A 143 -0.81 -1.35 -32.49
N PHE A 144 -2.01 -1.90 -32.59
CA PHE A 144 -2.25 -3.14 -33.34
C PHE A 144 -2.60 -2.77 -34.78
N VAL A 145 -1.85 -3.30 -35.73
CA VAL A 145 -2.09 -3.11 -37.17
C VAL A 145 -2.48 -4.44 -37.78
N SER A 146 -3.72 -4.51 -38.25
CA SER A 146 -4.29 -5.68 -38.89
C SER A 146 -4.52 -5.46 -40.40
N GLY A 147 -4.43 -6.54 -41.19
CA GLY A 147 -4.78 -6.52 -42.61
C GLY A 147 -3.69 -7.04 -43.56
N GLY A 148 -2.87 -7.98 -43.08
CA GLY A 148 -1.86 -8.65 -43.92
C GLY A 148 -0.56 -7.86 -44.07
N GLN A 149 0.39 -8.49 -44.76
CA GLN A 149 1.74 -7.96 -44.95
C GLN A 149 1.74 -6.54 -45.54
N HIS A 150 0.87 -6.26 -46.52
CA HIS A 150 0.80 -4.94 -47.17
C HIS A 150 0.55 -3.80 -46.18
N LYS A 151 -0.51 -3.89 -45.36
CA LYS A 151 -0.84 -2.84 -44.38
C LYS A 151 0.23 -2.70 -43.30
N ILE A 152 0.83 -3.82 -42.89
CA ILE A 152 1.88 -3.82 -41.88
C ILE A 152 3.15 -3.14 -42.42
N GLU A 153 3.53 -3.40 -43.67
CA GLU A 153 4.66 -2.76 -44.35
C GLU A 153 4.41 -1.28 -44.63
N GLU A 154 3.21 -0.93 -45.08
CA GLU A 154 2.78 0.45 -45.26
C GLU A 154 2.87 1.22 -43.94
N TYR A 155 2.31 0.67 -42.85
CA TYR A 155 2.41 1.28 -41.54
C TYR A 155 3.87 1.38 -41.06
N THR A 156 4.69 0.36 -41.31
CA THR A 156 6.12 0.38 -40.98
C THR A 156 6.81 1.55 -41.69
N ARG A 157 6.62 1.70 -43.00
CA ARG A 157 7.24 2.78 -43.80
C ARG A 157 6.79 4.15 -43.33
N ASN A 158 5.50 4.35 -43.12
CA ASN A 158 4.93 5.64 -42.73
C ASN A 158 5.32 6.06 -41.30
N ASN A 159 5.65 5.11 -40.43
CA ASN A 159 5.85 5.35 -38.99
C ASN A 159 7.26 4.97 -38.50
N ILE A 160 8.21 4.67 -39.40
CA ILE A 160 9.55 4.17 -39.04
C ILE A 160 10.31 5.12 -38.09
N HIS A 161 10.16 6.43 -38.28
CA HIS A 161 10.81 7.48 -37.47
C HIS A 161 10.35 7.50 -36.00
N LYS A 162 9.19 6.91 -35.68
CA LYS A 162 8.64 6.83 -34.32
C LYS A 162 8.45 5.38 -33.85
N MET A 163 8.97 4.40 -34.57
CA MET A 163 8.84 3.00 -34.19
C MET A 163 9.94 2.60 -33.21
N ILE A 164 9.57 2.16 -32.01
CA ILE A 164 10.50 1.59 -31.03
C ILE A 164 10.71 0.10 -31.33
N ALA A 165 9.61 -0.63 -31.54
CA ALA A 165 9.64 -2.05 -31.85
C ALA A 165 8.41 -2.43 -32.70
N ARG A 166 8.59 -3.41 -33.57
CA ARG A 166 7.52 -4.15 -34.24
C ARG A 166 7.61 -5.61 -33.80
N THR A 167 6.53 -6.15 -33.29
CA THR A 167 6.40 -7.58 -32.99
C THR A 167 5.38 -8.20 -33.91
N PRO A 168 5.79 -9.07 -34.85
CA PRO A 168 4.86 -9.89 -35.63
C PRO A 168 4.10 -10.80 -34.66
N ILE A 169 2.77 -10.75 -34.71
CA ILE A 169 1.90 -11.67 -33.95
C ILE A 169 1.42 -12.80 -34.88
N SER A 170 1.05 -12.45 -36.11
CA SER A 170 0.73 -13.39 -37.19
C SER A 170 0.97 -12.72 -38.55
N ASP A 171 0.79 -13.47 -39.64
CA ASP A 171 0.90 -12.95 -41.02
C ASP A 171 -0.06 -11.77 -41.31
N LYS A 172 -1.08 -11.59 -40.47
CA LYS A 172 -2.12 -10.56 -40.63
C LYS A 172 -2.14 -9.52 -39.53
N LEU A 173 -1.27 -9.64 -38.52
CA LEU A 173 -1.29 -8.78 -37.34
C LEU A 173 0.13 -8.51 -36.82
N ALA A 174 0.44 -7.24 -36.62
CA ALA A 174 1.65 -6.82 -35.93
C ALA A 174 1.32 -5.80 -34.83
N LEU A 175 2.08 -5.89 -33.73
CA LEU A 175 2.08 -4.93 -32.64
C LEU A 175 3.25 -3.96 -32.82
N PHE A 176 2.94 -2.66 -32.81
CA PHE A 176 3.92 -1.60 -32.85
C PHE A 176 3.99 -0.92 -31.48
N GLU A 177 5.21 -0.74 -30.96
CA GLU A 177 5.49 0.13 -29.83
C GLU A 177 6.02 1.47 -30.36
N GLU A 178 5.38 2.57 -29.96
CA GLU A 178 5.74 3.94 -30.35
C GLU A 178 5.87 4.83 -29.11
N PRO A 179 6.72 5.88 -29.13
CA PRO A 179 6.76 6.84 -28.05
C PRO A 179 5.42 7.60 -28.00
N LYS A 180 4.97 7.89 -26.79
CA LYS A 180 3.84 8.79 -26.55
C LYS A 180 4.39 10.11 -26.03
N ALA A 181 4.01 11.21 -26.68
CA ALA A 181 4.41 12.55 -26.26
C ALA A 181 3.96 12.82 -24.82
N LEU A 182 4.85 13.41 -24.02
CA LEU A 182 4.59 13.73 -22.61
C LEU A 182 3.82 15.05 -22.43
N THR A 183 3.68 15.86 -23.47
CA THR A 183 3.00 17.16 -23.46
C THR A 183 1.56 17.08 -22.97
N ASP A 184 0.95 15.89 -23.03
CA ASP A 184 -0.46 15.67 -22.70
C ASP A 184 -0.65 14.98 -21.34
N HIS A 185 0.41 14.81 -20.54
CA HIS A 185 0.31 14.18 -19.22
C HIS A 185 0.31 15.20 -18.09
N PHE A 186 -0.87 15.40 -17.50
CA PHE A 186 -1.05 16.12 -16.24
C PHE A 186 -1.42 15.14 -15.14
N SER A 187 -0.75 15.24 -13.99
CA SER A 187 -0.99 14.37 -12.84
C SER A 187 -1.13 15.21 -11.56
N PRO A 188 -2.26 15.09 -10.82
CA PRO A 188 -2.45 15.78 -9.55
C PRO A 188 -1.76 15.03 -8.40
N ILE A 189 -0.47 14.69 -8.57
CA ILE A 189 0.26 13.77 -7.69
C ILE A 189 0.26 14.21 -6.22
N HIS A 190 0.35 15.51 -5.97
CA HIS A 190 0.29 16.09 -4.62
C HIS A 190 -1.03 15.80 -3.88
N LEU A 191 -2.14 15.58 -4.60
CA LEU A 191 -3.41 15.14 -4.00
C LEU A 191 -3.36 13.66 -3.62
N GLY A 192 -2.71 12.83 -4.44
CA GLY A 192 -2.46 11.43 -4.10
C GLY A 192 -1.52 11.28 -2.90
N ILE A 193 -0.49 12.13 -2.81
CA ILE A 193 0.45 12.13 -1.67
C ILE A 193 -0.26 12.54 -0.37
N GLN A 194 -1.16 13.55 -0.40
CA GLN A 194 -2.00 13.90 0.76
C GLN A 194 -2.77 12.70 1.33
N ILE A 195 -3.32 11.85 0.45
CA ILE A 195 -4.04 10.63 0.89
C ILE A 195 -3.06 9.65 1.54
N LEU A 196 -1.90 9.41 0.92
CA LEU A 196 -0.90 8.46 1.44
C LEU A 196 -0.35 8.91 2.79
N ASP A 197 -0.09 10.21 2.98
CA ASP A 197 0.41 10.71 4.26
C ASP A 197 -0.69 10.67 5.33
N SER A 198 -1.94 11.01 5.00
CA SER A 198 -3.06 10.87 5.93
C SER A 198 -3.26 9.41 6.34
N SER A 199 -3.06 8.47 5.43
CA SER A 199 -3.13 7.04 5.72
C SER A 199 -2.05 6.60 6.71
N LYS A 200 -0.81 7.08 6.53
CA LYS A 200 0.29 6.81 7.46
C LYS A 200 0.05 7.44 8.81
N HIS A 201 -0.46 8.68 8.84
CA HIS A 201 -0.77 9.37 10.08
C HIS A 201 -1.75 8.59 10.97
N ILE A 202 -2.80 8.03 10.38
CA ILE A 202 -3.76 7.16 11.10
C ILE A 202 -3.02 5.97 11.74
N MET A 203 -2.13 5.32 11.00
CA MET A 203 -1.34 4.19 11.52
C MET A 203 -0.35 4.66 12.60
N ASN A 204 0.39 5.74 12.36
CA ASN A 204 1.40 6.28 13.27
C ASN A 204 0.78 6.64 14.62
N ARG A 205 -0.40 7.26 14.64
CA ARG A 205 -1.11 7.60 15.89
C ARG A 205 -1.41 6.39 16.77
N VAL A 206 -1.75 5.26 16.15
CA VAL A 206 -2.02 4.02 16.88
C VAL A 206 -0.72 3.33 17.28
N MET A 207 0.21 3.17 16.34
CA MET A 207 1.45 2.41 16.59
C MET A 207 2.39 3.11 17.56
N CYS A 208 2.58 4.43 17.45
CA CYS A 208 3.41 5.19 18.38
C CYS A 208 2.78 5.21 19.77
N LEU A 209 1.46 5.36 19.87
CA LEU A 209 0.76 5.30 21.15
C LEU A 209 0.85 3.90 21.78
N ALA A 210 0.72 2.85 20.98
CA ALA A 210 0.90 1.48 21.44
C ALA A 210 2.31 1.27 22.02
N GLU A 211 3.34 1.74 21.31
CA GLU A 211 4.71 1.74 21.80
C GLU A 211 4.86 2.55 23.11
N ASP A 212 4.25 3.74 23.21
CA ASP A 212 4.33 4.61 24.40
C ASP A 212 3.71 3.97 25.65
N ILE A 213 2.72 3.09 25.49
CA ILE A 213 2.07 2.36 26.60
C ILE A 213 2.59 0.92 26.78
N ASN A 214 3.65 0.54 26.06
CA ASN A 214 4.20 -0.82 26.02
C ASN A 214 3.21 -1.90 25.56
N ALA A 215 2.28 -1.54 24.67
CA ALA A 215 1.44 -2.50 23.95
C ALA A 215 2.22 -3.00 22.72
N ASN A 216 2.77 -4.21 22.81
CA ASN A 216 3.71 -4.74 21.83
C ASN A 216 3.03 -5.02 20.48
N ILE A 217 3.60 -4.44 19.42
CA ILE A 217 3.23 -4.74 18.04
C ILE A 217 4.36 -5.58 17.43
N SER A 218 4.02 -6.79 17.00
CA SER A 218 4.98 -7.76 16.45
C SER A 218 5.16 -7.62 14.94
N TYR A 219 4.13 -7.15 14.23
CA TYR A 219 4.15 -7.04 12.77
C TYR A 219 3.23 -5.92 12.27
N GLN A 220 3.53 -5.36 11.09
CA GLN A 220 2.68 -4.38 10.41
C GLN A 220 2.67 -4.60 8.88
N ASP A 221 1.52 -4.38 8.25
CA ASP A 221 1.42 -4.29 6.79
C ASP A 221 0.43 -3.22 6.35
N THR A 222 0.95 -2.05 5.96
CA THR A 222 0.21 -0.94 5.33
C THR A 222 -0.89 -0.32 6.17
N ASP A 223 -1.98 -1.05 6.42
CA ASP A 223 -3.19 -0.67 7.15
C ASP A 223 -3.61 -1.70 8.21
N SER A 224 -2.74 -2.67 8.52
CA SER A 224 -2.93 -3.65 9.59
C SER A 224 -1.69 -3.80 10.47
N MET A 225 -1.90 -4.32 11.68
CA MET A 225 -0.85 -4.64 12.65
C MET A 225 -1.24 -5.89 13.46
N HIS A 226 -0.23 -6.64 13.89
CA HIS A 226 -0.38 -7.73 14.87
C HIS A 226 0.05 -7.22 16.24
N ILE A 227 -0.89 -7.22 17.18
CA ILE A 227 -0.74 -6.70 18.54
C ILE A 227 -1.30 -7.74 19.52
N ASP A 228 -0.73 -7.79 20.71
CA ASP A 228 -1.23 -8.64 21.80
C ASP A 228 -2.71 -8.33 22.07
N TYR A 229 -3.55 -9.36 22.03
CA TYR A 229 -5.01 -9.21 22.10
C TYR A 229 -5.47 -8.52 23.40
N ASP A 230 -4.85 -8.88 24.53
CA ASP A 230 -5.15 -8.31 25.85
C ASP A 230 -4.74 -6.83 26.00
N ALA A 231 -3.85 -6.34 25.13
CA ALA A 231 -3.43 -4.94 25.12
C ALA A 231 -4.43 -4.04 24.36
N VAL A 232 -5.31 -4.61 23.52
CA VAL A 232 -6.24 -3.85 22.68
C VAL A 232 -7.20 -2.97 23.48
N PRO A 233 -7.83 -3.42 24.59
CA PRO A 233 -8.71 -2.55 25.40
C PRO A 233 -7.97 -1.34 25.97
N HIS A 234 -6.77 -1.57 26.53
CA HIS A 234 -5.93 -0.51 27.10
C HIS A 234 -5.50 0.51 26.02
N LEU A 235 -5.15 0.03 24.82
CA LEU A 235 -4.83 0.90 23.69
C LEU A 235 -6.05 1.72 23.23
N ALA A 236 -7.25 1.14 23.23
CA ALA A 236 -8.47 1.85 22.88
C ALA A 236 -8.77 2.99 23.87
N ASP A 237 -8.63 2.75 25.16
CA ASP A 237 -8.81 3.77 26.21
C ASP A 237 -7.77 4.89 26.12
N ALA A 238 -6.49 4.52 25.90
CA ALA A 238 -5.41 5.48 25.69
C ALA A 238 -5.66 6.32 24.42
N TYR A 239 -6.11 5.69 23.34
CA TYR A 239 -6.39 6.37 22.07
C TYR A 239 -7.57 7.33 22.20
N LYS A 240 -8.62 6.94 22.93
CA LYS A 240 -9.74 7.81 23.26
C LYS A 240 -9.29 9.01 24.09
N SER A 241 -8.44 8.79 25.08
CA SER A 241 -7.91 9.84 25.95
C SER A 241 -7.00 10.83 25.20
N ALA A 242 -6.13 10.32 24.32
CA ALA A 242 -5.17 11.13 23.58
C ALA A 242 -5.81 11.96 22.45
N TYR A 243 -6.88 11.44 21.85
CA TYR A 243 -7.38 12.00 20.59
C TYR A 243 -8.90 12.23 20.51
N ASP A 244 -9.64 11.91 21.58
CA ASP A 244 -11.10 11.95 21.63
C ASP A 244 -11.79 11.19 20.49
N LYS A 245 -11.21 10.06 20.09
CA LYS A 245 -11.69 9.22 18.98
C LYS A 245 -11.79 7.77 19.40
N GLU A 246 -12.80 7.08 18.89
CA GLU A 246 -12.98 5.64 19.10
C GLU A 246 -12.01 4.86 18.21
N LEU A 247 -11.11 4.08 18.81
CA LEU A 247 -10.15 3.26 18.08
C LEU A 247 -10.82 2.07 17.39
N ILE A 248 -11.65 1.33 18.12
CA ILE A 248 -12.22 0.06 17.68
C ILE A 248 -13.65 0.26 17.20
N GLY A 249 -14.00 -0.30 16.04
CA GLY A 249 -15.36 -0.27 15.53
C GLY A 249 -15.48 -0.51 14.03
N LYS A 250 -16.66 -0.21 13.48
CA LYS A 250 -17.01 -0.47 12.08
C LYS A 250 -17.03 0.79 11.21
N ASP A 251 -16.81 1.97 11.80
CA ASP A 251 -16.78 3.23 11.06
C ASP A 251 -15.42 3.43 10.35
N MET A 252 -15.40 4.33 9.37
CA MET A 252 -14.22 4.64 8.58
C MET A 252 -13.09 5.20 9.45
N GLY A 253 -11.93 4.56 9.40
CA GLY A 253 -10.76 4.95 10.19
C GLY A 253 -10.68 4.29 11.56
N GLN A 254 -11.67 3.47 11.92
CA GLN A 254 -11.59 2.59 13.09
C GLN A 254 -10.95 1.25 12.72
N PHE A 255 -10.37 0.61 13.72
CA PHE A 255 -9.74 -0.70 13.64
C PHE A 255 -10.70 -1.79 14.12
N HIS A 256 -10.51 -2.99 13.63
CA HIS A 256 -11.23 -4.19 14.04
C HIS A 256 -10.35 -5.39 13.77
N VAL A 257 -10.66 -6.51 14.42
CA VAL A 257 -10.05 -7.80 14.10
C VAL A 257 -10.40 -8.18 12.66
N ASP A 258 -9.38 -8.43 11.83
CA ASP A 258 -9.52 -8.82 10.40
C ASP A 258 -9.46 -10.34 10.17
N PHE A 259 -9.40 -11.13 11.26
CA PHE A 259 -9.50 -12.58 11.17
C PHE A 259 -10.92 -13.03 10.87
N ASP A 260 -11.02 -14.09 10.06
CA ASP A 260 -12.27 -14.76 9.71
C ASP A 260 -12.07 -16.26 9.91
N LEU A 261 -12.99 -16.89 10.64
CA LEU A 261 -12.90 -18.27 11.09
C LEU A 261 -14.29 -18.91 11.03
N HIS A 262 -14.48 -19.83 10.09
CA HIS A 262 -15.78 -20.44 9.88
C HIS A 262 -16.21 -21.27 11.10
N GLY A 263 -17.37 -20.97 11.67
CA GLY A 263 -17.90 -21.66 12.83
C GLY A 263 -17.42 -21.13 14.18
N SER A 264 -16.68 -20.02 14.20
CA SER A 264 -16.31 -19.33 15.45
C SER A 264 -17.53 -18.71 16.13
N ALA A 265 -17.63 -18.87 17.44
CA ALA A 265 -18.70 -18.36 18.29
C ALA A 265 -18.18 -17.30 19.27
N GLY A 266 -17.62 -16.21 18.74
CA GLY A 266 -17.20 -15.04 19.52
C GLY A 266 -16.05 -14.30 18.84
N ASN A 267 -15.14 -13.75 19.64
CA ASN A 267 -14.01 -12.99 19.12
C ASN A 267 -12.91 -13.94 18.67
N ILE A 268 -12.36 -13.67 17.49
CA ILE A 268 -11.28 -14.47 16.90
C ILE A 268 -9.95 -13.83 17.28
N TYR A 269 -8.97 -14.64 17.66
CA TYR A 269 -7.61 -14.20 17.96
C TYR A 269 -6.60 -15.21 17.45
N ALA A 270 -5.34 -14.79 17.33
CA ALA A 270 -4.23 -15.70 17.04
C ALA A 270 -3.61 -16.15 18.36
N LYS A 271 -3.56 -17.46 18.62
CA LYS A 271 -2.86 -18.02 19.79
C LYS A 271 -1.36 -18.17 19.56
N GLU A 272 -0.96 -18.21 18.29
CA GLU A 272 0.42 -18.29 17.85
C GLU A 272 0.57 -17.64 16.48
N SER A 273 1.68 -16.94 16.26
CA SER A 273 2.03 -16.35 14.97
C SER A 273 3.50 -16.61 14.63
N ILE A 274 3.76 -17.02 13.39
CA ILE A 274 5.11 -17.19 12.84
C ILE A 274 5.34 -16.11 11.78
N PHE A 275 6.24 -15.16 12.07
CA PHE A 275 6.59 -14.07 11.15
C PHE A 275 7.93 -14.37 10.47
N LEU A 276 7.91 -14.63 9.16
CA LEU A 276 9.12 -14.91 8.38
C LEU A 276 9.69 -13.64 7.73
N GLY A 277 8.82 -12.70 7.37
CA GLY A 277 9.22 -11.44 6.76
C GLY A 277 8.06 -10.67 6.17
N LYS A 278 8.36 -9.64 5.38
CA LYS A 278 7.34 -8.77 4.77
C LYS A 278 6.37 -9.58 3.90
N LYS A 279 5.10 -9.61 4.32
CA LYS A 279 3.97 -10.30 3.66
C LYS A 279 4.10 -11.82 3.65
N SER A 280 4.87 -12.35 4.60
CA SER A 280 5.11 -13.78 4.80
C SER A 280 4.95 -14.13 6.28
N TYR A 281 3.75 -14.55 6.69
CA TYR A 281 3.42 -14.93 8.06
C TYR A 281 2.28 -15.95 8.11
N LEU A 282 2.22 -16.69 9.22
CA LEU A 282 1.17 -17.64 9.54
C LEU A 282 0.61 -17.31 10.93
N ASP A 283 -0.70 -17.28 11.06
CA ASP A 283 -1.39 -17.18 12.35
C ASP A 283 -2.21 -18.44 12.62
N VAL A 284 -2.03 -19.02 13.80
CA VAL A 284 -2.87 -20.10 14.32
C VAL A 284 -4.03 -19.46 15.05
N LEU A 285 -5.22 -19.54 14.45
CA LEU A 285 -6.42 -18.90 14.94
C LEU A 285 -7.16 -19.78 15.95
N ASP A 286 -7.79 -19.10 16.89
CA ASP A 286 -8.73 -19.64 17.86
C ASP A 286 -9.86 -18.63 18.09
N CYS A 287 -10.87 -18.99 18.87
CA CYS A 287 -11.91 -18.05 19.26
C CYS A 287 -12.44 -18.23 20.67
N ASP A 288 -12.86 -17.11 21.25
CA ASP A 288 -13.58 -17.10 22.52
C ASP A 288 -14.99 -17.65 22.28
N GLY A 289 -15.33 -18.81 22.86
CA GLY A 289 -16.72 -19.30 22.94
C GLY A 289 -16.98 -20.67 22.34
N ASN A 290 -16.07 -21.20 21.51
CA ASN A 290 -16.02 -22.61 21.13
C ASN A 290 -14.62 -22.99 20.64
N ASP A 291 -14.35 -24.29 20.57
CA ASP A 291 -13.14 -24.80 19.93
C ASP A 291 -13.34 -24.81 18.41
N ALA A 292 -12.63 -23.91 17.71
CA ALA A 292 -12.63 -23.80 16.26
C ALA A 292 -11.22 -23.44 15.77
N PRO A 293 -10.32 -24.41 15.58
CA PRO A 293 -8.98 -24.11 15.11
C PRO A 293 -9.00 -23.74 13.62
N GLY A 294 -8.19 -22.75 13.25
CA GLY A 294 -7.98 -22.37 11.86
C GLY A 294 -6.60 -21.80 11.62
N LEU A 295 -6.23 -21.65 10.36
CA LEU A 295 -4.96 -21.04 9.97
C LEU A 295 -5.22 -19.81 9.08
N HIS A 296 -4.56 -18.70 9.40
CA HIS A 296 -4.44 -17.57 8.49
C HIS A 296 -3.07 -17.62 7.80
N ILE A 297 -3.05 -17.92 6.50
CA ILE A 297 -1.80 -18.17 5.76
C ILE A 297 -1.52 -17.04 4.78
N ARG A 298 -0.36 -16.39 4.91
CA ARG A 298 0.11 -15.35 3.98
C ARG A 298 1.55 -15.62 3.58
N MET A 299 1.80 -16.09 2.35
CA MET A 299 3.17 -16.21 1.82
C MET A 299 3.34 -15.42 0.54
N LYS A 300 4.25 -14.43 0.54
CA LYS A 300 4.45 -13.59 -0.64
C LYS A 300 5.01 -14.41 -1.80
N GLY A 301 4.17 -14.59 -2.81
CA GLY A 301 4.57 -15.21 -4.07
C GLY A 301 4.45 -16.73 -4.11
N ILE A 302 3.93 -17.36 -3.06
CA ILE A 302 3.52 -18.78 -3.05
C ILE A 302 2.00 -18.80 -2.82
N PRO A 303 1.19 -19.36 -3.73
CA PRO A 303 -0.24 -19.51 -3.50
C PRO A 303 -0.51 -20.39 -2.26
N SER A 304 -1.39 -19.94 -1.37
CA SER A 304 -1.67 -20.64 -0.11
C SER A 304 -2.10 -22.10 -0.29
N LYS A 305 -2.79 -22.42 -1.39
CA LYS A 305 -3.21 -23.79 -1.73
C LYS A 305 -2.06 -24.79 -1.90
N LEU A 306 -0.84 -24.34 -2.21
CA LEU A 306 0.33 -25.24 -2.32
C LEU A 306 0.90 -25.66 -0.97
N ILE A 307 0.53 -24.95 0.10
CA ILE A 307 1.08 -25.15 1.43
C ILE A 307 0.00 -25.42 2.46
N GLU A 308 -1.27 -25.50 2.06
CA GLU A 308 -2.41 -25.57 2.96
C GLU A 308 -2.42 -26.84 3.81
N GLU A 309 -1.99 -27.98 3.25
CA GLU A 309 -1.99 -29.28 3.94
C GLU A 309 -0.97 -29.36 5.08
N ASP A 310 0.17 -28.67 4.96
CA ASP A 310 1.29 -28.74 5.92
C ASP A 310 1.84 -27.35 6.27
N ALA A 311 0.94 -26.37 6.33
CA ALA A 311 1.32 -24.97 6.45
C ALA A 311 2.16 -24.69 7.70
N TYR A 312 1.76 -25.25 8.84
CA TYR A 312 2.45 -24.99 10.10
C TYR A 312 3.92 -25.46 10.06
N ASN A 313 4.17 -26.71 9.67
CA ASN A 313 5.54 -27.23 9.58
C ASN A 313 6.35 -26.52 8.50
N THR A 314 5.72 -26.24 7.34
CA THR A 314 6.36 -25.45 6.28
C THR A 314 6.88 -24.10 6.79
N TYR A 315 6.08 -23.39 7.60
CA TYR A 315 6.51 -22.11 8.19
C TYR A 315 7.55 -22.29 9.28
N LEU A 316 7.45 -23.34 10.09
CA LEU A 316 8.42 -23.64 11.15
C LEU A 316 9.80 -23.97 10.57
N ASP A 317 9.87 -24.78 9.52
CA ASP A 317 11.12 -25.13 8.84
C ASP A 317 11.76 -23.88 8.22
N LEU A 318 10.96 -23.06 7.53
CA LEU A 318 11.42 -21.79 6.98
C LEU A 318 11.89 -20.80 8.06
N TYR A 319 11.23 -20.78 9.22
CA TYR A 319 11.62 -19.96 10.38
C TYR A 319 12.96 -20.44 10.96
N ASN A 320 13.20 -21.74 10.97
CA ASN A 320 14.45 -22.36 11.39
C ASN A 320 15.60 -22.24 10.36
N GLY A 321 15.37 -21.51 9.26
CA GLY A 321 16.38 -21.21 8.25
C GLY A 321 16.47 -22.22 7.11
N GLU A 322 15.53 -23.17 7.04
CA GLU A 322 15.48 -24.09 5.90
C GLU A 322 15.06 -23.37 4.61
N SER A 323 15.43 -23.97 3.48
CA SER A 323 15.04 -23.48 2.17
C SER A 323 14.19 -24.51 1.46
N MET A 324 13.01 -24.09 1.02
CA MET A 324 12.04 -24.96 0.37
C MET A 324 11.80 -24.54 -1.08
N SER A 325 11.38 -25.48 -1.92
CA SER A 325 11.04 -25.24 -3.32
C SER A 325 9.61 -25.67 -3.60
N PHE A 326 8.83 -24.77 -4.18
CA PHE A 326 7.43 -25.00 -4.52
C PHE A 326 7.23 -24.98 -6.02
N ASP A 327 6.58 -26.00 -6.59
CA ASP A 327 6.18 -25.94 -8.01
C ASP A 327 4.90 -25.14 -8.17
N LEU A 328 5.05 -23.92 -8.69
CA LEU A 328 3.91 -23.04 -8.95
C LEU A 328 3.14 -23.45 -10.21
N SER A 329 3.64 -24.40 -11.01
CA SER A 329 3.01 -24.79 -12.28
C SER A 329 1.63 -25.43 -12.07
N GLU A 330 1.38 -26.04 -10.91
CA GLU A 330 0.11 -26.67 -10.53
C GLU A 330 -1.07 -25.69 -10.50
N LEU A 331 -0.81 -24.45 -10.07
CA LEU A 331 -1.82 -23.40 -9.93
C LEU A 331 -1.62 -22.24 -10.91
N CYS A 332 -0.41 -22.06 -11.42
CA CYS A 332 -0.02 -20.99 -12.34
C CYS A 332 0.49 -21.59 -13.67
N SER A 333 -0.31 -22.45 -14.28
CA SER A 333 0.05 -23.23 -15.46
C SER A 333 0.11 -22.44 -16.78
N ILE A 334 -0.27 -21.16 -16.79
CA ILE A 334 -0.31 -20.34 -18.01
C ILE A 334 0.87 -19.36 -18.03
N ASN A 335 1.60 -19.35 -19.15
CA ASN A 335 2.58 -18.33 -19.47
C ASN A 335 2.03 -17.39 -20.54
N ILE A 336 2.06 -16.08 -20.28
CA ILE A 336 1.71 -15.05 -21.25
C ILE A 336 2.96 -14.24 -21.55
N ASN A 337 3.48 -14.34 -22.78
CA ASN A 337 4.58 -13.50 -23.22
C ASN A 337 4.02 -12.17 -23.74
N SER A 338 4.17 -11.10 -22.96
CA SER A 338 3.63 -9.78 -23.29
C SER A 338 4.33 -9.09 -24.47
N LYS A 339 5.49 -9.60 -24.93
CA LYS A 339 6.16 -9.12 -26.14
C LYS A 339 5.54 -9.77 -27.38
N THR A 340 5.54 -11.09 -27.43
CA THR A 340 5.04 -11.86 -28.58
C THR A 340 3.52 -12.04 -28.59
N GLN A 341 2.84 -11.69 -27.50
CA GLN A 341 1.41 -11.95 -27.28
C GLN A 341 1.05 -13.44 -27.38
N THR A 342 2.02 -14.34 -27.15
CA THR A 342 1.80 -15.78 -27.18
C THR A 342 1.43 -16.31 -25.82
N VAL A 343 0.54 -17.30 -25.81
CA VAL A 343 0.11 -18.03 -24.61
C VAL A 343 0.63 -19.46 -24.72
N SER A 344 1.29 -19.95 -23.68
CA SER A 344 1.76 -21.34 -23.60
C SER A 344 1.52 -21.95 -22.22
N LYS A 345 1.49 -23.27 -22.14
CA LYS A 345 1.48 -23.98 -20.84
C LYS A 345 2.88 -23.91 -20.21
N ARG A 346 2.96 -23.62 -18.92
CA ARG A 346 4.18 -23.78 -18.11
C ARG A 346 4.30 -25.25 -17.72
N SER A 347 5.40 -25.87 -18.10
CA SER A 347 5.74 -27.25 -17.72
C SER A 347 6.61 -27.32 -16.46
N ASN A 348 7.31 -26.24 -16.12
CA ASN A 348 8.11 -26.12 -14.90
C ASN A 348 8.03 -24.66 -14.45
N PHE A 349 7.62 -24.43 -13.20
CA PHE A 349 7.65 -23.10 -12.60
C PHE A 349 7.94 -23.18 -11.10
N THR A 350 9.11 -23.69 -10.75
CA THR A 350 9.54 -23.77 -9.36
C THR A 350 10.00 -22.42 -8.80
N ARG A 351 9.62 -22.14 -7.54
CA ARG A 351 10.17 -21.03 -6.76
C ARG A 351 10.82 -21.58 -5.49
N ARG A 352 12.10 -21.28 -5.31
CA ARG A 352 12.83 -21.51 -4.07
C ARG A 352 12.63 -20.33 -3.12
N VAL A 353 12.34 -20.62 -1.86
CA VAL A 353 12.12 -19.66 -0.78
C VAL A 353 13.08 -19.98 0.37
N SER A 354 13.56 -18.93 1.02
CA SER A 354 14.38 -19.00 2.24
C SER A 354 14.25 -17.66 2.96
N PHE A 355 14.25 -17.69 4.28
CA PHE A 355 14.31 -16.51 5.14
C PHE A 355 15.59 -16.64 5.97
N MET A 356 16.39 -15.57 6.00
CA MET A 356 17.66 -15.49 6.75
C MET A 356 17.55 -14.44 7.82
#